data_AF-A0A3A6QJN7-F1
#
_entry.id   AF-A0A3A6QJN7-F1
#
_cell.length_a   1.000
_cell.length_b   1.000
_cell.length_c   1.000
_cell.angle_alpha   90.00
_cell.angle_beta   90.00
_cell.angle_gamma   90.00
#
_symmetry.space_group_name_H-M   'P 1'
#
loop_
_entity.id
_entity.type
_entity.pdbx_description
1 polymer ?
#
loop_
_entity_poly.entity_id
_entity_poly.type
_entity_poly.pdbx_seq_one_letter_code
_entity_poly.pdbx_strand_id
1 'polypeptide(L)'
;MLEEVPTVPAPEPPDSAQAWYSPSVHDHYEIVPGVVATVESGDAGFHYDVREPSLSTDMESKLRAVREHFADVEPTRPRTREGAAERFRAGFDQKYERIIDEIASCPPAARRRLEYYALAELRCLGALTPHALDDSIEVADATGEELSLHLANYAPAATGIRDAEFVGRFSAERIERYTVEFAGYDVPVVRYRERLLGADPFEQKYAVIEPDRLPGDERLITECKDRIWEAGLGGIDEHSTLQERAAIVRKRGESLLSRQLRAGNTRTWVDTVRRGVRTTLAEHGIVVPSADRRVGGDRLDDLVYYVVRDLVGYGQ
;
A
#
# COMPACT_ATOMS: atom_id res chain seq x y z
N MET A 1 -34.41 4.43 3.99
CA MET A 1 -33.79 3.43 3.11
C MET A 1 -33.39 2.26 3.98
N LEU A 2 -34.05 1.12 3.80
CA LEU A 2 -33.71 -0.10 4.54
C LEU A 2 -32.37 -0.60 3.99
N GLU A 3 -31.37 -0.72 4.86
CA GLU A 3 -30.09 -1.37 4.54
C GLU A 3 -30.40 -2.77 3.99
N GLU A 4 -29.86 -3.07 2.81
CA GLU A 4 -29.81 -4.44 2.30
C GLU A 4 -28.83 -5.20 3.20
N VAL A 5 -29.37 -5.84 4.24
CA VAL A 5 -28.58 -6.67 5.15
C VAL A 5 -27.99 -7.78 4.29
N PRO A 6 -26.66 -7.96 4.22
CA PRO A 6 -26.07 -9.05 3.46
C PRO A 6 -26.65 -10.35 3.99
N THR A 7 -27.43 -11.03 3.15
CA THR A 7 -28.06 -12.29 3.49
C THR A 7 -26.94 -13.32 3.59
N VAL A 8 -26.66 -13.77 4.81
CA VAL A 8 -25.86 -14.99 4.98
C VAL A 8 -26.64 -16.09 4.28
N PRO A 9 -26.08 -16.73 3.23
CA PRO A 9 -26.79 -17.81 2.54
C PRO A 9 -27.16 -18.88 3.56
N ALA A 10 -28.30 -19.53 3.34
CA ALA A 10 -28.68 -20.66 4.18
C ALA A 10 -27.54 -21.70 4.17
N PRO A 11 -27.28 -22.39 5.29
CA PRO A 11 -26.24 -23.41 5.32
C PRO A 11 -26.49 -24.44 4.21
N GLU A 12 -25.45 -24.71 3.44
CA GLU A 12 -25.47 -25.74 2.40
C GLU A 12 -25.87 -27.08 3.00
N PRO A 13 -26.70 -27.91 2.33
CA PRO A 13 -27.09 -29.24 2.81
C PRO A 13 -25.89 -30.17 3.10
N PRO A 14 -26.03 -31.16 4.01
CA PRO A 14 -25.01 -32.15 4.38
C PRO A 14 -24.27 -32.82 3.21
N ASP A 15 -24.99 -33.02 2.12
CA ASP A 15 -24.61 -33.72 0.89
C ASP A 15 -24.19 -32.78 -0.24
N SER A 16 -24.21 -31.47 -0.01
CA SER A 16 -23.72 -30.49 -0.98
C SER A 16 -22.20 -30.51 -1.03
N ALA A 17 -21.64 -30.67 -2.24
CA ALA A 17 -20.20 -30.53 -2.46
C ALA A 17 -19.68 -29.13 -2.11
N GLN A 18 -20.57 -28.13 -2.06
CA GLN A 18 -20.27 -26.75 -1.69
C GLN A 18 -20.33 -26.51 -0.17
N ALA A 19 -20.72 -27.52 0.62
CA ALA A 19 -20.71 -27.39 2.06
C ALA A 19 -19.27 -27.45 2.60
N TRP A 20 -18.95 -26.57 3.54
CA TRP A 20 -17.64 -26.53 4.21
C TRP A 20 -17.30 -27.82 4.99
N TYR A 21 -18.29 -28.66 5.26
CA TYR A 21 -18.14 -29.99 5.89
C TYR A 21 -18.25 -31.14 4.89
N SER A 22 -18.29 -30.85 3.58
CA SER A 22 -18.26 -31.88 2.55
C SER A 22 -17.01 -32.75 2.74
N PRO A 23 -17.08 -34.08 2.56
CA PRO A 23 -15.90 -34.95 2.63
C PRO A 23 -14.78 -34.58 1.65
N SER A 24 -15.10 -33.78 0.62
CA SER A 24 -14.11 -33.26 -0.34
C SER A 24 -13.27 -32.11 0.21
N VAL A 25 -13.75 -31.40 1.24
CA VAL A 25 -13.07 -30.27 1.89
C VAL A 25 -12.10 -30.79 2.94
N HIS A 26 -10.82 -30.46 2.77
CA HIS A 26 -9.74 -30.86 3.67
C HIS A 26 -9.43 -29.81 4.72
N ASP A 27 -9.57 -28.54 4.36
CA ASP A 27 -9.31 -27.43 5.27
C ASP A 27 -10.20 -26.22 4.95
N HIS A 28 -10.56 -25.46 5.98
CA HIS A 28 -11.41 -24.28 5.86
C HIS A 28 -11.12 -23.33 7.02
N TYR A 29 -10.46 -22.21 6.75
CA TYR A 29 -9.98 -21.29 7.78
C TYR A 29 -10.03 -19.83 7.36
N GLU A 30 -10.18 -18.95 8.35
CA GLU A 30 -10.16 -17.51 8.15
C GLU A 30 -8.71 -17.02 8.10
N ILE A 31 -8.31 -16.40 6.99
CA ILE A 31 -6.97 -15.81 6.80
C ILE A 31 -6.90 -14.48 7.57
N VAL A 32 -7.88 -13.62 7.32
CA VAL A 32 -8.13 -12.34 8.01
C VAL A 32 -9.64 -12.13 8.07
N PRO A 33 -10.16 -11.23 8.95
CA PRO A 33 -11.60 -11.07 9.13
C PRO A 33 -12.40 -10.94 7.82
N GLY A 34 -13.26 -11.94 7.55
CA GLY A 34 -14.12 -12.01 6.36
C GLY A 34 -13.46 -12.58 5.10
N VAL A 35 -12.19 -12.98 5.14
CA VAL A 35 -11.48 -13.66 4.05
C VAL A 35 -11.20 -15.10 4.47
N VAL A 36 -11.77 -16.05 3.75
CA VAL A 36 -11.75 -17.47 4.12
C VAL A 36 -11.14 -18.30 3.01
N ALA A 37 -10.11 -19.08 3.35
CA ALA A 37 -9.52 -20.08 2.48
C ALA A 37 -10.29 -21.40 2.61
N THR A 38 -10.47 -22.10 1.49
CA THR A 38 -10.97 -23.47 1.46
C THR A 38 -10.02 -24.30 0.61
N VAL A 39 -9.59 -25.44 1.15
CA VAL A 39 -8.81 -26.45 0.44
C VAL A 39 -9.68 -27.66 0.22
N GLU A 40 -9.88 -28.04 -1.04
CA GLU A 40 -10.69 -29.20 -1.40
C GLU A 40 -9.96 -30.14 -2.37
N SER A 41 -10.50 -31.34 -2.53
CA SER A 41 -10.02 -32.32 -3.50
C SER A 41 -10.26 -31.83 -4.93
N GLY A 42 -9.21 -31.81 -5.74
CA GLY A 42 -9.29 -31.54 -7.18
C GLY A 42 -8.94 -32.76 -8.03
N ASP A 43 -9.08 -32.66 -9.35
CA ASP A 43 -8.88 -33.77 -10.29
C ASP A 43 -7.46 -34.36 -10.25
N ALA A 44 -6.44 -33.52 -10.05
CA ALA A 44 -5.02 -33.89 -10.09
C ALA A 44 -4.24 -33.49 -8.82
N GLY A 45 -4.94 -33.13 -7.74
CA GLY A 45 -4.34 -32.59 -6.52
C GLY A 45 -5.39 -31.92 -5.64
N PHE A 46 -5.10 -30.70 -5.19
CA PHE A 46 -6.03 -29.90 -4.41
C PHE A 46 -6.51 -28.69 -5.20
N HIS A 47 -7.66 -28.15 -4.82
CA HIS A 47 -8.10 -26.82 -5.23
C HIS A 47 -8.05 -25.91 -4.00
N TYR A 48 -7.53 -24.70 -4.19
CA TYR A 48 -7.43 -23.66 -3.18
C TYR A 48 -8.27 -22.48 -3.63
N ASP A 49 -9.37 -22.24 -2.93
CA ASP A 49 -10.28 -21.12 -3.19
C ASP A 49 -10.26 -20.12 -2.03
N VAL A 50 -10.42 -18.84 -2.35
CA VAL A 50 -10.54 -17.78 -1.35
C VAL A 50 -11.84 -17.02 -1.53
N ARG A 51 -12.67 -17.07 -0.49
CA ARG A 51 -13.87 -16.24 -0.40
C ARG A 51 -13.54 -14.92 0.29
N GLU A 52 -13.68 -13.83 -0.44
CA GLU A 52 -13.52 -12.46 0.06
C GLU A 52 -14.84 -11.88 0.64
N PRO A 53 -14.79 -10.79 1.43
CA PRO A 53 -15.99 -10.14 1.97
C PRO A 53 -16.89 -9.58 0.87
N SER A 54 -18.19 -9.88 0.88
CA SER A 54 -19.11 -9.35 -0.13
C SER A 54 -19.33 -7.83 0.00
N LEU A 55 -19.42 -7.15 -1.14
CA LEU A 55 -19.84 -5.74 -1.23
C LEU A 55 -21.27 -5.65 -1.76
N SER A 56 -22.08 -4.78 -1.15
CA SER A 56 -23.33 -4.33 -1.76
C SER A 56 -23.04 -3.38 -2.92
N THR A 57 -23.98 -3.20 -3.85
CA THR A 57 -23.84 -2.26 -4.99
C THR A 57 -23.51 -0.81 -4.59
N ASP A 58 -24.01 -0.32 -3.43
CA ASP A 58 -23.64 1.00 -2.89
C ASP A 58 -22.15 1.06 -2.53
N MET A 59 -21.63 0.00 -1.89
CA MET A 59 -20.23 -0.09 -1.50
C MET A 59 -19.30 -0.23 -2.71
N GLU A 60 -19.70 -0.99 -3.73
CA GLU A 60 -18.95 -1.06 -4.99
C GLU A 60 -18.84 0.33 -5.65
N SER A 61 -19.91 1.12 -5.57
CA SER A 61 -19.92 2.49 -6.11
C SER A 61 -19.01 3.42 -5.31
N LYS A 62 -18.98 3.30 -3.98
CA LYS A 62 -18.03 4.05 -3.13
C LYS A 62 -16.59 3.62 -3.36
N LEU A 63 -16.33 2.32 -3.50
CA LEU A 63 -15.00 1.80 -3.84
C LEU A 63 -14.53 2.34 -5.20
N ARG A 64 -15.42 2.40 -6.20
CA ARG A 64 -15.12 3.02 -7.49
C ARG A 64 -14.74 4.50 -7.35
N ALA A 65 -15.49 5.28 -6.58
CA ALA A 65 -15.16 6.68 -6.33
C ALA A 65 -13.79 6.84 -5.63
N VAL A 66 -13.45 5.95 -4.70
CA VAL A 66 -12.12 5.91 -4.08
C VAL A 66 -11.05 5.59 -5.13
N ARG A 67 -11.23 4.57 -5.97
CA ARG A 67 -10.28 4.24 -7.06
C ARG A 67 -10.06 5.41 -8.01
N GLU A 68 -11.14 6.05 -8.45
CA GLU A 68 -11.10 7.21 -9.34
C GLU A 68 -10.33 8.38 -8.71
N HIS A 69 -10.50 8.63 -7.41
CA HIS A 69 -9.76 9.67 -6.70
C HIS A 69 -8.25 9.42 -6.68
N PHE A 70 -7.83 8.15 -6.59
CA PHE A 70 -6.41 7.76 -6.54
C PHE A 70 -5.83 7.35 -7.91
N ALA A 71 -6.59 7.45 -9.01
CA ALA A 71 -6.19 6.94 -10.32
C ALA A 71 -4.91 7.58 -10.87
N ASP A 72 -4.69 8.87 -10.57
CA ASP A 72 -3.52 9.63 -11.04
C ASP A 72 -2.28 9.46 -10.13
N VAL A 73 -2.38 8.64 -9.08
CA VAL A 73 -1.27 8.38 -8.15
C VAL A 73 -0.56 7.11 -8.58
N GLU A 74 0.74 7.19 -8.82
CA GLU A 74 1.57 5.99 -8.96
C GLU A 74 1.68 5.27 -7.60
N PRO A 75 1.12 4.06 -7.44
CA PRO A 75 1.05 3.42 -6.14
C PRO A 75 2.38 2.77 -5.77
N THR A 76 2.90 3.09 -4.59
CA THR A 76 4.06 2.37 -4.00
C THR A 76 3.63 0.99 -3.54
N ARG A 77 3.68 0.00 -4.44
CA ARG A 77 3.28 -1.39 -4.14
C ARG A 77 4.43 -2.21 -3.50
N PRO A 78 4.12 -3.20 -2.64
CA PRO A 78 5.11 -4.09 -2.05
C PRO A 78 5.82 -4.90 -3.14
N ARG A 79 7.06 -5.30 -2.89
CA ARG A 79 7.84 -6.12 -3.83
C ARG A 79 7.79 -7.61 -3.53
N THR A 80 7.29 -7.98 -2.35
CA THR A 80 7.21 -9.36 -1.90
C THR A 80 5.84 -9.64 -1.27
N ARG A 81 5.50 -10.92 -1.15
CA ARG A 81 4.31 -11.41 -0.45
C ARG A 81 4.25 -10.92 0.99
N GLU A 82 5.36 -11.03 1.73
CA GLU A 82 5.46 -10.61 3.12
C GLU A 82 5.28 -9.10 3.24
N GLY A 83 5.80 -8.33 2.29
CA GLY A 83 5.60 -6.88 2.25
C GLY A 83 4.13 -6.49 2.04
N ALA A 84 3.37 -7.28 1.29
CA ALA A 84 1.93 -7.09 1.13
C ALA A 84 1.17 -7.41 2.42
N ALA A 85 1.50 -8.52 3.08
CA ALA A 85 0.91 -8.88 4.37
C ALA A 85 1.21 -7.84 5.45
N GLU A 86 2.46 -7.36 5.56
CA GLU A 86 2.83 -6.30 6.50
C GLU A 86 2.06 -5.01 6.24
N ARG A 87 1.95 -4.59 4.98
CA ARG A 87 1.23 -3.38 4.62
C ARG A 87 -0.27 -3.50 4.87
N PHE A 88 -0.86 -4.64 4.55
CA PHE A 88 -2.27 -4.89 4.82
C PHE A 88 -2.57 -4.85 6.32
N ARG A 89 -1.74 -5.50 7.15
CA ARG A 89 -1.88 -5.48 8.62
C ARG A 89 -1.66 -4.09 9.22
N ALA A 90 -0.79 -3.28 8.62
CA ALA A 90 -0.57 -1.89 9.05
C ALA A 90 -1.76 -0.98 8.73
N GLY A 91 -2.52 -1.29 7.67
CA GLY A 91 -3.65 -0.49 7.21
C GLY A 91 -3.22 0.77 6.47
N PHE A 92 -4.14 1.72 6.35
CA PHE A 92 -3.87 3.01 5.73
C PHE A 92 -3.19 3.98 6.71
N ASP A 93 -2.25 4.78 6.19
CA ASP A 93 -1.81 5.96 6.93
C ASP A 93 -2.98 6.94 7.11
N GLN A 94 -2.95 7.72 8.19
CA GLN A 94 -4.02 8.67 8.55
C GLN A 94 -4.41 9.63 7.42
N LYS A 95 -3.46 10.00 6.55
CA LYS A 95 -3.70 10.88 5.40
C LYS A 95 -4.61 10.23 4.34
N TYR A 96 -4.52 8.91 4.16
CA TYR A 96 -5.42 8.14 3.30
C TYR A 96 -6.77 7.94 3.98
N GLU A 97 -6.78 7.57 5.27
CA GLU A 97 -8.01 7.36 6.02
C GLU A 97 -8.94 8.57 5.93
N ARG A 98 -8.41 9.78 6.12
CA ARG A 98 -9.17 11.03 5.99
C ARG A 98 -9.84 11.18 4.62
N ILE A 99 -9.09 10.94 3.55
CA ILE A 99 -9.61 11.06 2.18
C ILE A 99 -10.68 10.00 1.91
N ILE A 100 -10.44 8.76 2.34
CA ILE A 100 -11.40 7.67 2.16
C ILE A 100 -12.69 7.96 2.95
N ASP A 101 -12.58 8.47 4.17
CA ASP A 101 -13.74 8.81 5.00
C ASP A 101 -14.52 10.01 4.42
N GLU A 102 -13.84 10.96 3.77
CA GLU A 102 -14.46 12.07 3.04
C GLU A 102 -15.23 11.58 1.80
N ILE A 103 -14.69 10.63 1.04
CA ILE A 103 -15.33 10.07 -0.15
C ILE A 103 -16.48 9.11 0.22
N ALA A 104 -16.27 8.30 1.25
CA ALA A 104 -17.09 7.12 1.51
C ALA A 104 -17.52 7.01 2.99
N SER A 105 -18.35 7.95 3.44
CA SER A 105 -19.01 7.83 4.75
C SER A 105 -19.93 6.61 4.80
N CYS A 106 -19.66 5.69 5.73
CA CYS A 106 -20.40 4.45 5.90
C CYS A 106 -20.31 3.90 7.34
N PRO A 107 -21.23 3.02 7.75
CA PRO A 107 -21.16 2.36 9.05
C PRO A 107 -19.89 1.50 9.22
N PRO A 108 -19.43 1.23 10.45
CA PRO A 108 -18.15 0.53 10.70
C PRO A 108 -18.00 -0.82 9.99
N ALA A 109 -19.08 -1.62 9.90
CA ALA A 109 -19.03 -2.91 9.22
C ALA A 109 -18.80 -2.76 7.70
N ALA A 110 -19.46 -1.78 7.08
CA ALA A 110 -19.29 -1.47 5.67
C ALA A 110 -17.91 -0.85 5.41
N ARG A 111 -17.44 0.01 6.32
CA ARG A 111 -16.10 0.63 6.26
C ARG A 111 -14.98 -0.41 6.23
N ARG A 112 -15.07 -1.46 7.06
CA ARG A 112 -14.07 -2.55 7.07
C ARG A 112 -13.99 -3.30 5.74
N ARG A 113 -15.14 -3.55 5.09
CA ARG A 113 -15.15 -4.23 3.79
C ARG A 113 -14.62 -3.32 2.68
N LEU A 114 -15.02 -2.05 2.69
CA LEU A 114 -14.46 -1.05 1.78
C LEU A 114 -12.94 -0.93 1.94
N GLU A 115 -12.46 -0.92 3.19
CA GLU A 115 -11.04 -0.84 3.51
C GLU A 115 -10.25 -2.04 2.99
N TYR A 116 -10.79 -3.25 3.17
CA TYR A 116 -10.20 -4.47 2.64
C TYR A 116 -9.89 -4.34 1.15
N TYR A 117 -10.88 -3.97 0.34
CA TYR A 117 -10.69 -3.82 -1.11
C TYR A 117 -9.78 -2.63 -1.46
N ALA A 118 -9.96 -1.50 -0.78
CA ALA A 118 -9.12 -0.32 -1.03
C ALA A 118 -7.64 -0.61 -0.71
N LEU A 119 -7.33 -1.34 0.36
CA LEU A 119 -5.97 -1.78 0.68
C LEU A 119 -5.46 -2.78 -0.35
N ALA A 120 -6.25 -3.79 -0.70
CA ALA A 120 -5.87 -4.80 -1.68
C ALA A 120 -5.46 -4.17 -3.01
N GLU A 121 -6.28 -3.24 -3.50
CA GLU A 121 -6.16 -2.69 -4.85
C GLU A 121 -5.23 -1.48 -4.94
N LEU A 122 -5.26 -0.57 -3.97
CA LEU A 122 -4.42 0.63 -4.03
C LEU A 122 -3.03 0.37 -3.46
N ARG A 123 -2.92 -0.50 -2.44
CA ARG A 123 -1.73 -0.57 -1.59
C ARG A 123 -1.03 -1.92 -1.59
N CYS A 124 -1.71 -3.00 -1.97
CA CYS A 124 -1.17 -4.36 -1.95
C CYS A 124 -1.05 -4.95 -3.37
N LEU A 125 -1.39 -6.23 -3.54
CA LEU A 125 -1.17 -7.02 -4.75
C LEU A 125 -2.48 -7.35 -5.49
N GLY A 126 -3.49 -6.47 -5.39
CA GLY A 126 -4.77 -6.65 -6.07
C GLY A 126 -5.42 -7.98 -5.71
N ALA A 127 -5.83 -8.75 -6.71
CA ALA A 127 -6.44 -10.09 -6.55
C ALA A 127 -5.54 -11.12 -5.85
N LEU A 128 -4.22 -10.92 -5.85
CA LEU A 128 -3.29 -11.79 -5.11
C LEU A 128 -3.14 -11.39 -3.64
N THR A 129 -3.77 -10.30 -3.20
CA THR A 129 -3.73 -9.88 -1.80
C THR A 129 -4.20 -10.98 -0.85
N PRO A 130 -5.40 -11.60 -0.98
CA PRO A 130 -5.82 -12.68 -0.09
C PRO A 130 -4.78 -13.80 0.07
N HIS A 131 -4.22 -14.27 -1.05
CA HIS A 131 -3.16 -15.26 -1.09
C HIS A 131 -1.88 -14.78 -0.39
N ALA A 132 -1.57 -13.48 -0.50
CA ALA A 132 -0.41 -12.92 0.17
C ALA A 132 -0.56 -12.83 1.68
N LEU A 133 -1.80 -12.76 2.19
CA LEU A 133 -2.09 -12.73 3.62
C LEU A 133 -2.03 -14.10 4.28
N ASP A 134 -2.09 -15.18 3.50
CA ASP A 134 -2.07 -16.53 4.03
C ASP A 134 -0.65 -17.02 4.29
N ASP A 135 -0.33 -17.16 5.58
CA ASP A 135 0.97 -17.63 6.03
C ASP A 135 1.16 -19.16 5.82
N SER A 136 0.09 -19.92 5.50
CA SER A 136 0.16 -21.36 5.21
C SER A 136 0.72 -21.68 3.82
N ILE A 137 0.70 -20.70 2.91
CA ILE A 137 1.28 -20.80 1.57
C ILE A 137 2.80 -20.69 1.69
N GLU A 138 3.50 -21.74 1.29
CA GLU A 138 4.97 -21.82 1.32
C GLU A 138 5.60 -21.43 -0.02
N VAL A 139 5.02 -21.93 -1.12
CA VAL A 139 5.53 -21.70 -2.47
C VAL A 139 4.39 -21.40 -3.43
N ALA A 140 4.65 -20.50 -4.37
CA ALA A 140 3.76 -20.16 -5.46
C ALA A 140 4.46 -20.43 -6.80
N ASP A 141 3.84 -21.26 -7.62
CA ASP A 141 4.29 -21.62 -8.97
C ASP A 141 3.32 -21.02 -10.00
N ALA A 142 3.83 -20.14 -10.84
CA ALA A 142 3.06 -19.47 -11.89
C ALA A 142 3.55 -19.83 -13.31
N THR A 143 4.12 -21.03 -13.45
CA THR A 143 4.77 -21.48 -14.69
C THR A 143 3.82 -22.26 -15.60
N GLY A 144 2.72 -22.77 -15.03
CA GLY A 144 1.63 -23.41 -15.76
C GLY A 144 0.64 -22.40 -16.35
N GLU A 145 -0.53 -22.90 -16.77
CA GLU A 145 -1.62 -22.06 -17.28
C GLU A 145 -2.31 -21.23 -16.18
N GLU A 146 -2.15 -21.63 -14.93
CA GLU A 146 -2.71 -20.97 -13.75
C GLU A 146 -1.72 -21.01 -12.58
N LEU A 147 -1.97 -20.16 -11.59
CA LEU A 147 -1.22 -20.12 -10.35
C LEU A 147 -1.52 -21.39 -9.52
N SER A 148 -0.47 -22.15 -9.24
CA SER A 148 -0.47 -23.30 -8.34
C SER A 148 0.27 -22.96 -7.05
N LEU A 149 -0.26 -23.42 -5.93
CA LEU A 149 0.27 -23.15 -4.59
C LEU A 149 0.73 -24.44 -3.92
N HIS A 150 1.79 -24.34 -3.14
CA HIS A 150 2.17 -25.38 -2.20
C HIS A 150 1.92 -24.82 -0.80
N LEU A 151 0.92 -25.39 -0.13
CA LEU A 151 0.67 -25.15 1.28
C LEU A 151 1.42 -26.20 2.10
N ALA A 152 1.64 -25.91 3.38
CA ALA A 152 2.36 -26.80 4.31
C ALA A 152 1.87 -28.26 4.29
N ASN A 153 0.56 -28.47 4.13
CA ASN A 153 -0.06 -29.80 4.12
C ASN A 153 -0.64 -30.23 2.76
N TYR A 154 -0.72 -29.31 1.80
CA TYR A 154 -1.48 -29.51 0.56
C TYR A 154 -0.70 -28.96 -0.63
N ALA A 155 -0.19 -29.87 -1.46
CA ALA A 155 0.55 -29.51 -2.68
C ALA A 155 0.43 -30.61 -3.74
N PRO A 156 0.31 -30.24 -5.04
CA PRO A 156 0.00 -28.90 -5.54
C PRO A 156 -1.48 -28.54 -5.33
N ALA A 157 -1.77 -27.25 -5.16
CA ALA A 157 -3.11 -26.71 -5.02
C ALA A 157 -3.40 -25.67 -6.12
N ALA A 158 -4.32 -26.00 -7.02
CA ALA A 158 -4.78 -25.16 -8.12
C ALA A 158 -5.64 -24.00 -7.60
N THR A 159 -5.45 -22.78 -8.09
CA THR A 159 -6.24 -21.60 -7.68
C THR A 159 -7.26 -21.12 -8.71
N GLY A 160 -7.17 -21.58 -9.96
CA GLY A 160 -7.96 -21.02 -11.08
C GLY A 160 -7.51 -19.62 -11.55
N ILE A 161 -6.53 -19.00 -10.89
CA ILE A 161 -6.07 -17.64 -11.21
C ILE A 161 -5.08 -17.70 -12.38
N ARG A 162 -5.40 -16.97 -13.45
CA ARG A 162 -4.57 -16.85 -14.66
C ARG A 162 -4.10 -15.42 -14.83
N ASP A 163 -2.91 -15.24 -15.42
CA ASP A 163 -2.36 -13.93 -15.83
C ASP A 163 -2.40 -12.81 -14.76
N ALA A 164 -2.24 -13.15 -13.48
CA ALA A 164 -2.36 -12.15 -12.42
C ALA A 164 -1.21 -11.11 -12.48
N GLU A 165 -1.57 -9.82 -12.45
CA GLU A 165 -0.67 -8.67 -12.68
C GLU A 165 0.57 -8.68 -11.77
N PHE A 166 0.43 -9.12 -10.52
CA PHE A 166 1.47 -9.04 -9.50
C PHE A 166 2.14 -10.38 -9.17
N VAL A 167 2.01 -11.38 -10.03
CA VAL A 167 2.59 -12.73 -9.84
C VAL A 167 4.08 -12.66 -9.47
N GLY A 168 4.89 -11.85 -10.17
CA GLY A 168 6.32 -11.74 -9.86
C GLY A 168 6.63 -11.19 -8.47
N ARG A 169 5.80 -10.27 -7.96
CA ARG A 169 5.92 -9.73 -6.60
C ARG A 169 5.36 -10.71 -5.56
N PHE A 170 4.34 -11.46 -5.92
CA PHE A 170 3.75 -12.49 -5.06
C PHE A 170 4.70 -13.68 -4.87
N SER A 171 5.37 -14.13 -5.92
CA SER A 171 6.39 -15.19 -5.86
C SER A 171 7.75 -14.71 -5.35
N ALA A 172 7.93 -13.40 -5.11
CA ALA A 172 9.17 -12.87 -4.59
C ALA A 172 9.33 -13.15 -3.10
N GLU A 173 10.53 -13.59 -2.74
CA GLU A 173 10.94 -13.89 -1.38
C GLU A 173 11.75 -12.71 -0.83
N ARG A 174 11.39 -12.24 0.36
CA ARG A 174 12.21 -11.26 1.07
C ARG A 174 13.41 -11.95 1.73
N ILE A 175 14.61 -11.51 1.40
CA ILE A 175 15.85 -11.98 2.02
C ILE A 175 16.08 -11.24 3.34
N GLU A 176 15.99 -9.90 3.32
CA GLU A 176 16.16 -9.07 4.51
C GLU A 176 15.53 -7.68 4.34
N ARG A 177 15.41 -6.98 5.46
CA ARG A 177 14.99 -5.58 5.54
C ARG A 177 15.95 -4.83 6.46
N TYR A 178 16.44 -3.68 5.99
CA TYR A 178 17.31 -2.79 6.77
C TYR A 178 17.00 -1.33 6.44
N THR A 179 17.62 -0.40 7.17
CA THR A 179 17.43 1.04 6.97
C THR A 179 18.74 1.64 6.48
N VAL A 180 18.65 2.55 5.51
CA VAL A 180 19.77 3.39 5.08
C VAL A 180 19.47 4.84 5.40
N GLU A 181 20.48 5.57 5.84
CA GLU A 181 20.36 7.00 6.05
C GLU A 181 20.51 7.74 4.71
N PHE A 182 19.53 8.55 4.36
CA PHE A 182 19.59 9.45 3.20
C PHE A 182 19.23 10.86 3.62
N ALA A 183 20.21 11.76 3.60
CA ALA A 183 20.01 13.18 3.90
C ALA A 183 19.34 13.46 5.26
N GLY A 184 19.44 12.57 6.25
CA GLY A 184 18.71 12.65 7.54
C GLY A 184 17.33 12.00 7.54
N TYR A 185 17.00 11.21 6.51
CA TYR A 185 15.88 10.28 6.50
C TYR A 185 16.37 8.85 6.76
N ASP A 186 15.65 8.15 7.61
CA ASP A 186 15.74 6.70 7.72
C ASP A 186 14.88 6.06 6.64
N VAL A 187 15.53 5.58 5.59
CA VAL A 187 14.87 5.02 4.41
C VAL A 187 14.90 3.49 4.48
N PRO A 188 13.74 2.81 4.61
CA PRO A 188 13.72 1.37 4.64
C PRO A 188 14.05 0.79 3.25
N VAL A 189 14.89 -0.24 3.23
CA VAL A 189 15.29 -0.99 2.05
C VAL A 189 14.95 -2.45 2.25
N VAL A 190 14.37 -3.06 1.22
CA VAL A 190 14.09 -4.48 1.15
C VAL A 190 15.01 -5.10 0.12
N ARG A 191 15.78 -6.11 0.54
CA ARG A 191 16.49 -7.00 -0.37
C ARG A 191 15.62 -8.24 -0.60
N TYR A 192 15.34 -8.53 -1.86
CA TYR A 192 14.44 -9.61 -2.25
C TYR A 192 14.97 -10.34 -3.49
N ARG A 193 14.38 -11.50 -3.74
CA ARG A 193 14.64 -12.30 -4.94
C ARG A 193 13.32 -12.74 -5.54
N GLU A 194 13.22 -12.62 -6.86
CA GLU A 194 12.07 -13.12 -7.62
C GLU A 194 12.23 -14.62 -7.87
N ARG A 195 11.20 -15.43 -7.58
CA ARG A 195 11.18 -16.88 -7.87
C ARG A 195 10.28 -17.20 -9.07
N LEU A 196 10.52 -16.53 -10.19
CA LEU A 196 9.86 -16.86 -11.47
C LEU A 196 10.81 -17.66 -12.38
N LEU A 197 10.28 -18.60 -13.16
CA LEU A 197 11.09 -19.31 -14.16
C LEU A 197 11.68 -18.30 -15.16
N GLY A 198 12.98 -18.44 -15.41
CA GLY A 198 13.75 -17.55 -16.28
C GLY A 198 14.40 -16.37 -15.55
N ALA A 199 14.03 -16.09 -14.30
CA ALA A 199 14.80 -15.19 -13.44
C ALA A 199 16.05 -15.93 -12.92
N ASP A 200 17.17 -15.20 -12.80
CA ASP A 200 18.40 -15.77 -12.25
C ASP A 200 18.21 -16.07 -10.75
N PRO A 201 18.34 -17.34 -10.30
CA PRO A 201 18.15 -17.71 -8.90
C PRO A 201 19.16 -17.06 -7.94
N PHE A 202 20.23 -16.45 -8.46
CA PHE A 202 21.24 -15.72 -7.71
C PHE A 202 21.07 -14.19 -7.78
N GLU A 203 20.20 -13.66 -8.67
CA GLU A 203 19.98 -12.23 -8.78
C GLU A 203 19.25 -11.69 -7.54
N GLN A 204 19.87 -10.75 -6.86
CA GLN A 204 19.31 -10.06 -5.70
C GLN A 204 18.90 -8.64 -6.11
N LYS A 205 17.66 -8.28 -5.81
CA LYS A 205 17.10 -6.96 -6.08
C LYS A 205 16.94 -6.18 -4.79
N TYR A 206 17.11 -4.87 -4.91
CA TYR A 206 16.93 -3.92 -3.82
C TYR A 206 15.76 -3.00 -4.15
N ALA A 207 14.88 -2.79 -3.18
CA ALA A 207 13.80 -1.84 -3.31
C ALA A 207 13.76 -0.92 -2.11
N VAL A 208 13.78 0.38 -2.39
CA VAL A 208 13.51 1.42 -1.42
C VAL A 208 12.01 1.45 -1.14
N ILE A 209 11.64 1.48 0.14
CA ILE A 209 10.26 1.75 0.56
C ILE A 209 10.11 3.26 0.69
N GLU A 210 9.54 3.87 -0.33
CA GLU A 210 9.30 5.31 -0.37
C GLU A 210 7.98 5.70 0.30
N PRO A 211 7.84 6.97 0.73
CA PRO A 211 6.59 7.42 1.34
C PRO A 211 5.45 7.42 0.32
N ASP A 212 4.25 7.14 0.79
CA ASP A 212 3.11 7.10 -0.11
C ASP A 212 2.67 8.50 -0.54
N ARG A 213 2.37 8.64 -1.83
CA ARG A 213 1.92 9.88 -2.46
C ARG A 213 0.41 9.99 -2.49
N LEU A 214 -0.11 11.20 -2.36
CA LEU A 214 -1.51 11.52 -2.52
C LEU A 214 -1.80 12.17 -3.88
N PRO A 215 -3.07 12.18 -4.32
CA PRO A 215 -3.46 12.90 -5.53
C PRO A 215 -3.00 14.36 -5.50
N GLY A 216 -2.36 14.79 -6.58
CA GLY A 216 -1.78 16.13 -6.73
C GLY A 216 -0.40 16.33 -6.10
N ASP A 217 0.16 15.36 -5.38
CA ASP A 217 1.50 15.47 -4.79
C ASP A 217 2.59 15.58 -5.87
N GLU A 218 2.48 14.87 -6.98
CA GLU A 218 3.45 14.96 -8.09
C GLU A 218 3.54 16.39 -8.65
N ARG A 219 2.40 17.09 -8.75
CA ARG A 219 2.38 18.49 -9.18
C ARG A 219 3.07 19.38 -8.16
N LEU A 220 2.82 19.18 -6.87
CA LEU A 220 3.48 19.95 -5.81
C LEU A 220 4.99 19.74 -5.81
N ILE A 221 5.44 18.49 -5.96
CA ILE A 221 6.86 18.11 -6.05
C ILE A 221 7.49 18.80 -7.26
N THR A 222 6.87 18.68 -8.44
CA THR A 222 7.38 19.27 -9.69
C THR A 222 7.47 20.80 -9.59
N GLU A 223 6.39 21.48 -9.21
CA GLU A 223 6.40 22.94 -9.05
C GLU A 223 7.43 23.41 -8.02
N CYS A 224 7.62 22.65 -6.94
CA CYS A 224 8.63 22.97 -5.94
C CYS A 224 10.05 22.81 -6.51
N LYS A 225 10.33 21.72 -7.23
CA LYS A 225 11.62 21.49 -7.89
C LYS A 225 11.94 22.60 -8.88
N ASP A 226 10.98 22.96 -9.73
CA ASP A 226 11.14 24.02 -10.74
C ASP A 226 11.49 25.36 -10.08
N ARG A 227 10.77 25.74 -9.01
CA ARG A 227 11.06 26.99 -8.28
C ARG A 227 12.42 26.99 -7.61
N ILE A 228 12.86 25.85 -7.07
CA ILE A 228 14.19 25.73 -6.46
C ILE A 228 15.27 25.86 -7.55
N TRP A 229 15.05 25.24 -8.70
CA TRP A 229 15.93 25.29 -9.85
C TRP A 229 16.04 26.72 -10.41
N GLU A 230 14.92 27.39 -10.66
CA GLU A 230 14.85 28.78 -11.17
C GLU A 230 15.52 29.79 -10.22
N ALA A 231 15.31 29.65 -8.91
CA ALA A 231 15.92 30.52 -7.92
C ALA A 231 17.44 30.29 -7.79
N GLY A 232 17.96 29.19 -8.34
CA GLY A 232 19.33 28.74 -8.22
C GLY A 232 19.69 28.32 -6.80
N LEU A 233 20.54 27.31 -6.66
CA LEU A 233 21.00 26.85 -5.34
C LEU A 233 22.12 27.74 -4.79
N GLY A 234 21.82 29.03 -4.58
CA GLY A 234 22.75 29.97 -3.95
C GLY A 234 23.30 29.42 -2.63
N GLY A 235 24.62 29.42 -2.49
CA GLY A 235 25.34 28.78 -1.37
C GLY A 235 25.83 27.36 -1.64
N ILE A 236 25.59 26.81 -2.84
CA ILE A 236 26.20 25.56 -3.32
C ILE A 236 27.30 25.89 -4.33
N ASP A 237 28.50 25.42 -4.04
CA ASP A 237 29.64 25.42 -4.96
C ASP A 237 30.05 23.98 -5.33
N GLU A 238 31.08 23.85 -6.16
CA GLU A 238 31.64 22.56 -6.58
C GLU A 238 32.20 21.73 -5.42
N HIS A 239 32.47 22.35 -4.27
CA HIS A 239 33.04 21.73 -3.07
C HIS A 239 31.99 21.37 -2.01
N SER A 240 30.75 21.83 -2.17
CA SER A 240 29.68 21.57 -1.20
C SER A 240 29.37 20.08 -1.10
N THR A 241 29.36 19.57 0.11
CA THR A 241 29.04 18.17 0.43
C THR A 241 27.59 17.84 0.12
N LEU A 242 27.30 16.54 -0.08
CA LEU A 242 25.92 16.08 -0.33
C LEU A 242 24.97 16.49 0.81
N GLN A 243 25.45 16.45 2.06
CA GLN A 243 24.70 16.85 3.25
C GLN A 243 24.34 18.34 3.23
N GLU A 244 25.27 19.22 2.84
CA GLU A 244 25.02 20.66 2.73
C GLU A 244 24.02 20.97 1.62
N ARG A 245 24.17 20.32 0.45
CA ARG A 245 23.22 20.44 -0.67
C ARG A 245 21.82 20.00 -0.24
N ALA A 246 21.71 18.84 0.42
CA ALA A 246 20.45 18.32 0.94
C ALA A 246 19.82 19.24 1.99
N ALA A 247 20.60 19.82 2.90
CA ALA A 247 20.10 20.76 3.90
C ALA A 247 19.50 22.03 3.26
N ILE A 248 20.16 22.58 2.22
CA ILE A 248 19.67 23.76 1.49
C ILE A 248 18.38 23.43 0.74
N VAL A 249 18.36 22.33 -0.03
CA VAL A 249 17.19 21.90 -0.79
C VAL A 249 16.01 21.62 0.15
N ARG A 250 16.25 20.90 1.25
CA ARG A 250 15.25 20.60 2.29
C ARG A 250 14.61 21.88 2.83
N LYS A 251 15.43 22.82 3.32
CA LYS A 251 14.93 24.07 3.91
C LYS A 251 14.07 24.88 2.93
N ARG A 252 14.48 24.93 1.66
CA ARG A 252 13.70 25.60 0.60
C ARG A 252 12.42 24.85 0.28
N GLY A 253 12.49 23.53 0.14
CA GLY A 253 11.35 22.65 -0.09
C GLY A 253 10.30 22.79 1.00
N GLU A 254 10.69 22.68 2.27
CA GLU A 254 9.81 22.87 3.43
C GLU A 254 9.09 24.22 3.38
N SER A 255 9.81 25.31 3.06
CA SER A 255 9.23 26.65 2.97
C SER A 255 8.24 26.81 1.81
N LEU A 256 8.55 26.26 0.63
CA LEU A 256 7.70 26.36 -0.55
C LEU A 256 6.45 25.47 -0.44
N LEU A 257 6.64 24.20 -0.07
CA LEU A 257 5.58 23.22 0.05
C LEU A 257 4.62 23.56 1.20
N SER A 258 5.14 24.03 2.35
CA SER A 258 4.25 24.48 3.44
C SER A 258 3.35 25.64 3.03
N ARG A 259 3.85 26.57 2.21
CA ARG A 259 3.02 27.65 1.64
C ARG A 259 2.01 27.14 0.63
N GLN A 260 2.41 26.25 -0.27
CA GLN A 260 1.52 25.66 -1.28
C GLN A 260 0.41 24.84 -0.64
N LEU A 261 0.71 24.01 0.37
CA LEU A 261 -0.30 23.23 1.10
C LEU A 261 -1.30 24.14 1.83
N ARG A 262 -0.84 25.24 2.44
CA ARG A 262 -1.73 26.23 3.07
C ARG A 262 -2.63 26.94 2.06
N ALA A 263 -2.09 27.30 0.89
CA ALA A 263 -2.85 27.99 -0.17
C ALA A 263 -3.78 27.05 -0.97
N GLY A 264 -3.39 25.79 -1.14
CA GLY A 264 -4.19 24.75 -1.78
C GLY A 264 -5.39 24.37 -0.93
N ASN A 265 -5.20 24.28 0.40
CA ASN A 265 -6.29 23.99 1.33
C ASN A 265 -7.42 25.02 1.22
N THR A 266 -7.17 26.29 0.90
CA THR A 266 -8.23 27.28 0.67
C THR A 266 -9.10 27.03 -0.56
N ARG A 267 -8.64 26.29 -1.59
CA ARG A 267 -9.44 25.96 -2.78
C ARG A 267 -10.27 24.68 -2.62
N THR A 268 -9.88 23.79 -1.73
CA THR A 268 -10.69 22.62 -1.32
C THR A 268 -11.67 22.96 -0.18
N TRP A 269 -11.51 24.12 0.46
CA TRP A 269 -12.34 24.55 1.60
C TRP A 269 -13.66 25.24 1.23
N VAL A 270 -13.95 25.47 -0.06
CA VAL A 270 -15.16 26.21 -0.45
C VAL A 270 -16.45 25.43 -0.17
N ASP A 271 -16.41 24.13 0.14
CA ASP A 271 -17.62 23.36 0.49
C ASP A 271 -17.75 22.83 1.92
N THR A 272 -16.84 23.14 2.86
CA THR A 272 -17.00 22.63 4.24
C THR A 272 -16.64 23.65 5.32
N VAL A 273 -17.48 24.69 5.45
CA VAL A 273 -17.53 25.51 6.67
C VAL A 273 -18.70 25.06 7.55
N ARG A 274 -18.44 24.16 8.51
CA ARG A 274 -19.05 24.26 9.86
C ARG A 274 -18.36 23.38 10.92
N ARG A 275 -17.78 24.07 11.93
CA ARG A 275 -17.18 23.60 13.22
C ARG A 275 -15.72 23.15 13.06
N GLY A 276 -14.69 23.93 13.42
CA GLY A 276 -14.29 24.38 14.77
C GLY A 276 -13.18 23.42 15.28
N VAL A 277 -11.99 23.78 15.79
CA VAL A 277 -11.51 24.93 16.60
C VAL A 277 -9.96 25.02 16.47
N ARG A 278 -9.47 26.22 16.13
CA ARG A 278 -8.41 27.03 16.79
C ARG A 278 -7.19 26.36 17.48
N THR A 279 -6.00 26.73 16.96
CA THR A 279 -4.76 27.20 17.66
C THR A 279 -4.29 26.52 18.95
N THR A 280 -3.14 25.83 18.88
CA THR A 280 -2.09 25.80 19.94
C THR A 280 -0.72 25.44 19.33
N LEU A 281 0.11 26.43 19.02
CA LEU A 281 1.55 26.27 18.75
C LEU A 281 2.26 27.53 19.28
N ALA A 282 2.55 27.54 20.58
CA ALA A 282 3.58 28.35 21.23
C ALA A 282 3.44 28.21 22.76
N GLU A 283 3.77 27.06 23.35
CA GLU A 283 3.94 27.01 24.81
C GLU A 283 4.79 25.86 25.36
N HIS A 284 5.33 24.97 24.52
CA HIS A 284 6.31 23.98 24.98
C HIS A 284 7.64 24.21 24.25
N GLY A 285 8.47 25.08 24.83
CA GLY A 285 9.88 25.17 24.48
C GLY A 285 10.63 23.92 24.94
N ILE A 286 11.73 23.63 24.23
CA ILE A 286 12.76 22.61 24.50
C ILE A 286 12.30 21.21 24.01
N VAL A 287 12.95 20.48 23.10
CA VAL A 287 14.37 20.33 22.70
C VAL A 287 14.39 20.11 21.18
N VAL A 288 15.40 20.59 20.44
CA VAL A 288 15.68 20.12 19.07
C VAL A 288 16.03 18.64 19.17
N PRO A 289 15.21 17.69 18.68
CA PRO A 289 15.74 16.36 18.51
C PRO A 289 16.53 16.40 17.19
N SER A 290 17.76 15.92 17.21
CA SER A 290 18.28 15.17 16.06
C SER A 290 17.32 14.00 15.86
N ALA A 291 16.18 14.27 15.22
CA ALA A 291 15.15 13.29 14.96
C ALA A 291 15.51 12.64 13.64
N ASP A 292 15.95 11.38 13.71
CA ASP A 292 15.92 10.48 12.58
C ASP A 292 14.50 10.52 11.99
N ARG A 293 14.34 11.19 10.84
CA ARG A 293 13.03 11.36 10.22
C ARG A 293 12.67 10.08 9.51
N ARG A 294 11.59 9.44 9.94
CA ARG A 294 11.05 8.26 9.25
C ARG A 294 10.23 8.71 8.05
N VAL A 295 10.47 8.05 6.91
CA VAL A 295 9.62 8.09 5.73
C VAL A 295 8.17 7.73 6.10
N GLY A 296 7.18 8.52 5.66
CA GLY A 296 5.75 8.24 5.87
C GLY A 296 5.12 8.88 7.12
N GLY A 297 5.75 9.90 7.72
CA GLY A 297 5.25 10.53 8.95
C GLY A 297 4.22 11.65 8.72
N ASP A 298 4.58 12.68 7.97
CA ASP A 298 3.73 13.84 7.64
C ASP A 298 3.79 14.13 6.14
N ARG A 299 2.67 14.59 5.56
CA ARG A 299 2.59 14.86 4.11
C ARG A 299 3.65 15.87 3.66
N LEU A 300 3.99 16.87 4.48
CA LEU A 300 5.04 17.82 4.12
C LEU A 300 6.41 17.13 4.08
N ASP A 301 6.74 16.33 5.09
CA ASP A 301 8.01 15.59 5.13
C ASP A 301 8.12 14.61 3.95
N ASP A 302 7.02 13.94 3.57
CA ASP A 302 6.98 13.04 2.41
C ASP A 302 7.25 13.77 1.10
N LEU A 303 6.63 14.94 0.88
CA LEU A 303 6.87 15.77 -0.29
C LEU A 303 8.32 16.29 -0.33
N VAL A 304 8.86 16.70 0.82
CA VAL A 304 10.23 17.18 0.94
C VAL A 304 11.23 16.06 0.68
N TYR A 305 10.96 14.82 1.13
CA TYR A 305 11.76 13.65 0.80
C TYR A 305 11.93 13.51 -0.72
N TYR A 306 10.85 13.58 -1.48
CA TYR A 306 10.89 13.47 -2.93
C TYR A 306 11.66 14.61 -3.60
N VAL A 307 11.49 15.86 -3.14
CA VAL A 307 12.23 17.01 -3.67
C VAL A 307 13.74 16.86 -3.41
N VAL A 308 14.14 16.45 -2.20
CA VAL A 308 15.55 16.21 -1.85
C VAL A 308 16.12 15.05 -2.64
N ARG A 309 15.40 13.93 -2.72
CA ARG A 309 15.78 12.75 -3.53
C ARG A 309 16.04 13.13 -4.98
N ASP A 310 15.15 13.90 -5.59
CA ASP A 310 15.22 14.25 -7.01
C ASP A 310 16.34 15.26 -7.30
N LEU A 311 16.51 16.30 -6.48
CA LEU A 311 17.49 17.35 -6.74
C LEU A 311 18.91 17.02 -6.25
N VAL A 312 19.04 16.08 -5.31
CA VAL A 312 20.34 15.72 -4.71
C VAL A 312 20.74 14.28 -5.05
N GLY A 313 19.79 13.35 -5.09
CA GLY A 313 20.05 11.93 -5.34
C GLY A 313 20.22 11.57 -6.81
N TYR A 314 19.50 12.23 -7.72
CA TYR A 314 19.59 11.98 -9.18
C TYR A 314 20.57 12.92 -9.91
N GLY A 315 21.37 13.69 -9.15
CA GLY A 315 22.35 14.64 -9.68
C GLY A 315 23.72 14.04 -10.06
N GLN A 316 23.80 12.74 -10.33
CA GLN A 316 24.99 12.06 -10.89
C GLN A 316 24.63 11.16 -12.07
#